data_AF-A0A167K526-F1
#
_entry.id   AF-A0A167K526-F1
#
_cell.length_a   1.000
_cell.length_b   1.000
_cell.length_c   1.000
_cell.angle_alpha   90.00
_cell.angle_beta   90.00
_cell.angle_gamma   90.00
#
_symmetry.space_group_name_H-M   'P 1'
#
loop_
_entity.id
_entity.type
_entity.pdbx_description
1 polymer ?
#
loop_
_entity_poly.entity_id
_entity_poly.type
_entity_poly.pdbx_seq_one_letter_code
_entity_poly.pdbx_strand_id
1 'polypeptide(L)'
;MPFIVSLSMSRPYLLDVTLSVAACHLRHMYQASGSLNEATSDTIAACRVAEHYQQSLAIRSFNRALAEPFDQEGSDSVLMTSMMFNLLSFALDEDDDPSLSWVFSKAPDRLAWISLSMGLDTLLMNTKQFHDQSILRPIFDASDDEEKTYHGDGIKSLSKVPSHWLQLCGLDFASDDAEHIFYEPVRVLAELFSTPANQQSLFLYVGWFGKVGVEFRSLLEQDSEPVMWLLGYWLGLLCRFDHQWWLSARAKRDYRAIWIWLDKRKVRRRAGAEGMMWRQLMMDLEGATQQPLGIEIWTLHRPEPVEICD
;
A
#
# COMPACT_ATOMS: atom_id res chain seq x y z
N MET A 1 19.68 -9.42 -3.91
CA MET A 1 20.42 -8.21 -4.36
C MET A 1 21.27 -8.41 -5.61
N PRO A 2 22.23 -9.37 -5.73
CA PRO A 2 23.12 -9.45 -6.90
C PRO A 2 22.36 -9.68 -8.22
N PHE A 3 21.24 -10.41 -8.17
CA PHE A 3 20.40 -10.65 -9.34
C PHE A 3 19.63 -9.41 -9.82
N ILE A 4 19.07 -8.61 -8.90
CA ILE A 4 18.38 -7.36 -9.23
C ILE A 4 19.35 -6.44 -9.98
N VAL A 5 20.58 -6.32 -9.50
CA VAL A 5 21.62 -5.54 -10.17
C VAL A 5 21.93 -6.10 -11.56
N SER A 6 22.06 -7.43 -11.70
CA SER A 6 22.26 -8.07 -13.01
C SER A 6 21.12 -7.80 -13.99
N LEU A 7 19.87 -7.92 -13.54
CA LEU A 7 18.68 -7.70 -14.36
C LEU A 7 18.52 -6.22 -14.75
N SER A 8 18.80 -5.31 -13.80
CA SER A 8 18.83 -3.87 -14.04
C SER A 8 19.85 -3.49 -15.11
N MET A 9 21.03 -4.11 -15.12
CA MET A 9 22.05 -3.84 -16.16
C MET A 9 21.58 -4.25 -17.56
N SER A 10 20.67 -5.22 -17.68
CA SER A 10 20.08 -5.65 -18.94
C SER A 10 18.84 -4.82 -19.35
N ARG A 11 18.15 -4.20 -18.40
CA ARG A 11 16.87 -3.49 -18.62
C ARG A 11 16.94 -2.05 -18.07
N PRO A 12 17.10 -1.02 -18.93
CA PRO A 12 17.29 0.36 -18.50
C PRO A 12 16.21 0.88 -17.55
N TYR A 13 14.94 0.56 -17.78
CA TYR A 13 13.83 1.01 -16.94
C TYR A 13 13.90 0.47 -15.50
N LEU A 14 14.39 -0.76 -15.31
CA LEU A 14 14.55 -1.35 -13.99
C LEU A 14 15.76 -0.74 -13.26
N LEU A 15 16.84 -0.44 -13.98
CA LEU A 15 17.97 0.29 -13.43
C LEU A 15 17.57 1.69 -12.98
N ASP A 16 16.92 2.45 -13.85
CA ASP A 16 16.53 3.84 -13.59
C ASP A 16 15.61 3.91 -12.35
N VAL A 17 14.60 3.03 -12.24
CA VAL A 17 13.71 3.02 -11.07
C VAL A 17 14.43 2.55 -9.80
N THR A 18 15.37 1.60 -9.91
CA THR A 18 16.18 1.16 -8.77
C THR A 18 17.04 2.31 -8.24
N LEU A 19 17.65 3.09 -9.14
CA LEU A 19 18.42 4.29 -8.77
C LEU A 19 17.53 5.36 -8.15
N SER A 20 16.30 5.53 -8.65
CA SER A 20 15.31 6.43 -8.06
C SER A 20 14.95 6.01 -6.63
N VAL A 21 14.67 4.73 -6.39
CA VAL A 21 14.42 4.17 -5.04
C VAL A 21 15.63 4.35 -4.13
N ALA A 22 16.84 4.13 -4.64
CA ALA A 22 18.06 4.33 -3.86
C ALA A 22 18.24 5.81 -3.46
N ALA A 23 18.02 6.75 -4.38
CA ALA A 23 18.07 8.18 -4.11
C ALA A 23 17.00 8.61 -3.09
N CYS A 24 15.77 8.08 -3.22
CA CYS A 24 14.68 8.30 -2.27
C CYS A 24 15.02 7.78 -0.87
N HIS A 25 15.61 6.58 -0.77
CA HIS A 25 16.02 6.00 0.50
C HIS A 25 17.18 6.78 1.14
N LEU A 26 18.17 7.23 0.35
CA LEU A 26 19.24 8.09 0.83
C LEU A 26 18.68 9.41 1.37
N ARG A 27 17.73 10.03 0.65
CA ARG A 27 17.02 11.23 1.11
C ARG A 27 16.38 11.01 2.49
N HIS A 28 15.65 9.92 2.66
CA HIS A 28 15.05 9.57 3.96
C HIS A 28 16.12 9.36 5.05
N MET A 29 17.22 8.66 4.77
CA MET A 29 18.30 8.47 5.74
C MET A 29 18.93 9.79 6.20
N TYR A 30 19.16 10.72 5.27
CA TYR A 30 19.68 12.05 5.63
C TYR A 30 18.66 12.87 6.42
N GLN A 31 17.36 12.80 6.08
CA GLN A 31 16.29 13.46 6.83
C GLN A 31 16.18 12.91 8.27
N ALA A 32 16.19 11.60 8.43
CA ALA A 32 16.10 10.92 9.72
C ALA A 32 17.34 11.16 10.62
N SER A 33 18.51 11.44 10.02
CA SER A 33 19.76 11.68 10.77
C SER A 33 19.78 13.00 11.55
N GLY A 34 18.82 13.91 11.34
CA GLY A 34 18.56 15.09 12.19
C GLY A 34 19.65 16.17 12.23
N SER A 35 20.81 15.96 11.58
CA SER A 35 21.89 16.95 11.52
C SER A 35 21.61 17.98 10.43
N LEU A 36 20.76 18.96 10.73
CA LEU A 36 20.44 20.11 9.87
C LEU A 36 21.61 21.11 9.84
N ASN A 37 22.70 20.74 9.17
CA ASN A 37 23.70 21.70 8.68
C ASN A 37 23.46 21.98 7.20
N GLU A 38 24.06 23.04 6.67
CA GLU A 38 23.89 23.49 5.28
C GLU A 38 24.27 22.39 4.27
N ALA A 39 25.33 21.62 4.55
CA ALA A 39 25.77 20.50 3.71
C ALA A 39 24.76 19.33 3.67
N THR A 40 24.05 19.04 4.76
CA THR A 40 22.98 18.03 4.78
C THR A 40 21.78 18.49 3.95
N SER A 41 21.43 19.78 4.01
CA SER A 41 20.34 20.34 3.19
C SER A 41 20.63 20.23 1.70
N ASP A 42 21.85 20.56 1.28
CA ASP A 42 22.28 20.43 -0.12
C ASP A 42 22.27 18.97 -0.58
N THR A 43 22.68 18.05 0.30
CA THR A 43 22.66 16.60 0.02
C THR A 43 21.23 16.09 -0.16
N ILE A 44 20.30 16.48 0.72
CA ILE A 44 18.87 16.14 0.60
C ILE A 44 18.30 16.66 -0.72
N ALA A 45 18.61 17.90 -1.09
CA ALA A 45 18.20 18.50 -2.36
C ALA A 45 18.78 17.73 -3.56
N ALA A 46 20.06 17.36 -3.52
CA ALA A 46 20.70 16.56 -4.56
C ALA A 46 20.08 15.16 -4.70
N CYS A 47 19.78 14.48 -3.59
CA CYS A 47 19.06 13.21 -3.60
C CYS A 47 17.67 13.35 -4.24
N ARG A 48 16.92 14.42 -3.94
CA ARG A 48 15.62 14.69 -4.55
C ARG A 48 15.71 14.93 -6.07
N VAL A 49 16.72 15.69 -6.51
CA VAL A 49 16.97 15.91 -7.94
C VAL A 49 17.30 14.59 -8.65
N ALA A 50 18.18 13.78 -8.05
CA ALA A 50 18.55 12.47 -8.58
C ALA A 50 17.35 11.53 -8.65
N GLU A 51 16.55 11.46 -7.59
CA GLU A 51 15.31 10.67 -7.51
C GLU A 51 14.37 11.00 -8.67
N HIS A 52 13.99 12.27 -8.85
CA HIS A 52 13.05 12.68 -9.90
C HIS A 52 13.63 12.55 -11.30
N TYR A 53 14.93 12.81 -11.48
CA TYR A 53 15.60 12.62 -12.76
C TYR A 53 15.54 11.16 -13.20
N GLN A 54 15.95 10.25 -12.30
CA GLN A 54 15.94 8.80 -12.55
C GLN A 54 14.50 8.27 -12.71
N GLN A 55 13.55 8.77 -11.91
CA GLN A 55 12.14 8.43 -12.05
C GLN A 55 11.60 8.82 -13.44
N SER A 56 11.97 10.00 -13.94
CA SER A 56 11.54 10.48 -15.26
C SER A 56 12.11 9.63 -16.40
N LEU A 57 13.37 9.21 -16.29
CA LEU A 57 13.99 8.28 -17.23
C LEU A 57 13.29 6.92 -17.20
N ALA A 58 13.07 6.38 -15.99
CA ALA A 58 12.38 5.12 -15.76
C ALA A 58 10.97 5.12 -16.36
N ILE A 59 10.18 6.18 -16.14
CA ILE A 59 8.81 6.26 -16.69
C ILE A 59 8.85 6.21 -18.22
N ARG A 60 9.76 6.95 -18.85
CA ARG A 60 9.87 6.97 -20.31
C ARG A 60 10.27 5.62 -20.88
N SER A 61 11.28 4.97 -20.28
CA SER A 61 11.77 3.67 -20.74
C SER A 61 10.78 2.55 -20.44
N PHE A 62 10.08 2.61 -19.31
CA PHE A 62 9.03 1.67 -18.91
C PHE A 62 7.82 1.75 -19.84
N ASN A 63 7.32 2.94 -20.17
CA ASN A 63 6.20 3.10 -21.10
C ASN A 63 6.48 2.50 -22.48
N ARG A 64 7.73 2.56 -22.95
CA ARG A 64 8.14 1.89 -24.19
C ARG A 64 8.17 0.37 -24.02
N ALA A 65 8.70 -0.14 -22.90
CA ALA A 65 8.71 -1.57 -22.62
C ALA A 65 7.31 -2.16 -22.52
N LEU A 66 6.33 -1.43 -21.97
CA LEU A 66 4.93 -1.84 -21.91
C LEU A 66 4.26 -1.97 -23.29
N ALA A 67 4.80 -1.33 -24.33
CA ALA A 67 4.29 -1.42 -25.69
C ALA A 67 4.85 -2.63 -26.48
N GLU A 68 5.83 -3.34 -25.91
CA GLU A 68 6.47 -4.50 -26.51
C GLU A 68 5.95 -5.80 -25.88
N PRO A 69 5.89 -6.92 -26.62
CA PRO A 69 5.51 -8.21 -26.04
C PRO A 69 6.53 -8.68 -25.01
N PHE A 70 6.04 -9.24 -23.91
CA PHE A 70 6.89 -9.69 -22.80
C PHE A 70 7.44 -11.10 -23.04
N ASP A 71 8.72 -11.29 -22.75
CA ASP A 71 9.34 -12.58 -22.46
C ASP A 71 9.37 -12.83 -20.94
N GLN A 72 9.84 -14.01 -20.50
CA GLN A 72 9.92 -14.37 -19.08
C GLN A 72 10.71 -13.33 -18.25
N GLU A 73 11.89 -12.93 -18.74
CA GLU A 73 12.75 -11.96 -18.05
C GLU A 73 12.15 -10.54 -18.08
N GLY A 74 11.50 -10.17 -19.19
CA GLY A 74 10.79 -8.91 -19.34
C GLY A 74 9.56 -8.82 -18.43
N SER A 75 8.84 -9.92 -18.22
CA SER A 75 7.74 -10.02 -17.26
C SER A 75 8.21 -9.67 -15.84
N ASP A 76 9.26 -10.33 -15.36
CA ASP A 76 9.80 -10.08 -14.01
C ASP A 76 10.29 -8.64 -13.87
N SER A 77 10.99 -8.14 -14.90
CA SER A 77 11.49 -6.77 -14.93
C SER A 77 10.36 -5.73 -14.87
N VAL A 78 9.30 -5.93 -15.65
CA VAL A 78 8.15 -5.01 -15.70
C VAL A 78 7.37 -5.02 -14.38
N LEU A 79 7.14 -6.20 -13.80
CA LEU A 79 6.49 -6.34 -12.50
C LEU A 79 7.30 -5.68 -11.39
N MET A 80 8.61 -5.94 -11.32
CA MET A 80 9.50 -5.29 -10.36
C MET A 80 9.50 -3.76 -10.50
N THR A 81 9.58 -3.26 -11.73
CA THR A 81 9.53 -1.82 -11.98
C THR A 81 8.21 -1.20 -11.53
N SER A 82 7.08 -1.88 -11.80
CA SER A 82 5.77 -1.43 -11.31
C SER A 82 5.67 -1.45 -9.78
N MET A 83 6.20 -2.48 -9.12
CA MET A 83 6.28 -2.55 -7.65
C MET A 83 7.16 -1.43 -7.07
N MET A 84 8.27 -1.10 -7.71
CA MET A 84 9.15 0.00 -7.27
C MET A 84 8.51 1.38 -7.49
N PHE A 85 7.77 1.59 -8.59
CA PHE A 85 6.99 2.82 -8.76
C PHE A 85 5.89 2.95 -7.70
N ASN A 86 5.24 1.83 -7.35
CA ASN A 86 4.29 1.80 -6.25
C ASN A 86 4.95 2.20 -4.93
N LEU A 87 6.11 1.62 -4.62
CA LEU A 87 6.90 2.01 -3.44
C LEU A 87 7.22 3.52 -3.45
N LEU A 88 7.73 4.07 -4.55
CA LEU A 88 8.02 5.50 -4.70
C LEU A 88 6.78 6.37 -4.52
N SER A 89 5.61 5.91 -4.99
CA SER A 89 4.36 6.65 -4.80
C SER A 89 3.94 6.72 -3.32
N PHE A 90 4.30 5.71 -2.53
CA PHE A 90 4.10 5.70 -1.08
C PHE A 90 5.14 6.54 -0.33
N ALA A 91 6.38 6.55 -0.82
CA ALA A 91 7.53 7.26 -0.24
C ALA A 91 7.43 8.79 -0.42
N LEU A 92 6.47 9.40 0.26
CA LEU A 92 6.30 10.85 0.31
C LEU A 92 7.41 11.52 1.13
N ASP A 93 7.57 12.83 0.92
CA ASP A 93 8.26 13.68 1.90
C ASP A 93 7.58 13.53 3.28
N GLU A 94 8.37 13.59 4.36
CA GLU A 94 7.92 13.34 5.75
C GLU A 94 6.93 14.37 6.32
N ASP A 95 6.18 15.06 5.46
CA ASP A 95 5.12 15.95 5.89
C ASP A 95 3.91 15.14 6.37
N ASP A 96 3.74 15.11 7.69
CA ASP A 96 2.64 14.44 8.39
C ASP A 96 1.38 15.33 8.49
N ASP A 97 1.34 16.50 7.82
CA ASP A 97 0.15 17.35 7.79
C ASP A 97 -0.99 16.69 6.98
N PRO A 98 -2.12 16.29 7.64
CA PRO A 98 -3.26 15.71 6.94
C PRO A 98 -3.89 16.66 5.92
N SER A 99 -3.69 17.98 6.04
CA SER A 99 -4.25 18.99 5.13
C SER A 99 -3.69 18.86 3.71
N LEU A 100 -2.48 18.34 3.57
CA LEU A 100 -1.79 18.11 2.29
C LEU A 100 -2.16 16.77 1.64
N SER A 101 -3.02 15.98 2.29
CA SER A 101 -3.48 14.71 1.73
C SER A 101 -4.35 14.92 0.49
N TRP A 102 -4.34 13.92 -0.40
CA TRP A 102 -5.19 13.87 -1.59
C TRP A 102 -6.69 14.03 -1.25
N VAL A 103 -7.09 13.64 -0.04
CA VAL A 103 -8.46 13.75 0.48
C VAL A 103 -9.00 15.19 0.42
N PHE A 104 -8.14 16.18 0.68
CA PHE A 104 -8.52 17.60 0.65
C PHE A 104 -8.05 18.32 -0.61
N SER A 105 -7.28 17.63 -1.47
CA SER A 105 -6.87 18.16 -2.75
C SER A 105 -8.04 18.25 -3.73
N LYS A 106 -8.04 19.32 -4.52
CA LYS A 106 -8.94 19.53 -5.67
C LYS A 106 -8.24 19.30 -7.01
N ALA A 107 -6.98 18.87 -6.98
CA ALA A 107 -6.22 18.61 -8.20
C ALA A 107 -6.85 17.43 -8.96
N PRO A 108 -6.93 17.49 -10.30
CA PRO A 108 -7.55 16.44 -11.11
C PRO A 108 -6.81 15.09 -11.00
N ASP A 109 -5.52 15.13 -10.67
CA ASP A 109 -4.62 13.99 -10.51
C ASP A 109 -4.49 13.52 -9.05
N ARG A 110 -5.35 13.98 -8.12
CA ARG A 110 -5.27 13.62 -6.69
C ARG A 110 -5.27 12.11 -6.42
N LEU A 111 -5.87 11.31 -7.30
CA LEU A 111 -5.91 9.83 -7.21
C LEU A 111 -4.88 9.14 -8.12
N ALA A 112 -3.87 9.85 -8.63
CA ALA A 112 -2.85 9.27 -9.50
C ALA A 112 -2.10 8.11 -8.82
N TRP A 113 -1.82 8.22 -7.51
CA TRP A 113 -1.16 7.16 -6.75
C TRP A 113 -2.00 5.88 -6.69
N ILE A 114 -3.33 5.99 -6.56
CA ILE A 114 -4.26 4.85 -6.60
C ILE A 114 -4.22 4.21 -8.00
N SER A 115 -4.27 5.04 -9.03
CA SER A 115 -4.26 4.61 -10.43
C SER A 115 -2.98 3.82 -10.77
N LEU A 116 -1.84 4.26 -10.24
CA LEU A 116 -0.56 3.57 -10.38
C LEU A 116 -0.57 2.19 -9.71
N SER A 117 -1.14 2.09 -8.52
CA SER A 117 -1.28 0.82 -7.80
C SER A 117 -2.20 -0.17 -8.50
N MET A 118 -3.28 0.32 -9.10
CA MET A 118 -4.16 -0.53 -9.93
C MET A 118 -3.47 -1.06 -11.19
N GLY A 119 -2.53 -0.30 -11.76
CA GLY A 119 -1.78 -0.74 -12.94
C GLY A 119 -0.97 -2.02 -12.70
N LEU A 120 -0.57 -2.29 -11.45
CA LEU A 120 0.14 -3.53 -11.10
C LEU A 120 -0.73 -4.77 -11.28
N ASP A 121 -2.02 -4.70 -10.91
CA ASP A 121 -2.94 -5.83 -11.05
C ASP A 121 -3.12 -6.24 -12.52
N THR A 122 -3.30 -5.25 -13.40
CA THR A 122 -3.36 -5.49 -14.86
C THR A 122 -2.09 -6.14 -15.39
N LEU A 123 -0.92 -5.76 -14.87
CA LEU A 123 0.35 -6.39 -15.25
C LEU A 123 0.46 -7.82 -14.74
N LEU A 124 0.03 -8.09 -13.51
CA LEU A 124 -0.01 -9.44 -12.94
C LEU A 124 -0.89 -10.37 -13.78
N MET A 125 -2.07 -9.92 -14.19
CA MET A 125 -2.95 -10.68 -15.07
C MET A 125 -2.30 -10.97 -16.43
N ASN A 126 -1.71 -9.96 -17.07
CA ASN A 126 -1.10 -10.08 -18.40
C ASN A 126 0.19 -10.92 -18.41
N THR A 127 0.83 -11.10 -17.26
CA THR A 127 2.07 -11.85 -17.12
C THR A 127 1.87 -13.24 -16.50
N LYS A 128 0.61 -13.66 -16.22
CA LYS A 128 0.27 -14.90 -15.50
C LYS A 128 0.98 -16.15 -16.05
N GLN A 129 1.13 -16.25 -17.37
CA GLN A 129 1.82 -17.39 -18.03
C GLN A 129 3.30 -17.56 -17.63
N PHE A 130 3.92 -16.51 -17.10
CA PHE A 130 5.33 -16.48 -16.71
C PHE A 130 5.53 -16.67 -15.19
N HIS A 131 4.46 -16.73 -14.39
CA HIS A 131 4.58 -16.69 -12.92
C HIS A 131 5.22 -17.95 -12.33
N ASP A 132 5.01 -19.12 -12.93
CA ASP A 132 5.54 -20.39 -12.40
C ASP A 132 7.08 -20.45 -12.35
N GLN A 133 7.72 -19.77 -13.32
CA GLN A 133 9.17 -19.68 -13.46
C GLN A 133 9.73 -18.32 -13.03
N SER A 134 8.87 -17.45 -12.48
CA SER A 134 9.24 -16.10 -12.08
C SER A 134 10.15 -16.10 -10.87
N ILE A 135 11.12 -15.17 -10.87
CA ILE A 135 11.93 -14.88 -9.68
C ILE A 135 11.10 -14.28 -8.53
N LEU A 136 9.92 -13.73 -8.84
CA LEU A 136 9.00 -13.11 -7.90
C LEU A 136 8.11 -14.12 -7.19
N ARG A 137 8.28 -15.41 -7.47
CA ARG A 137 7.55 -16.48 -6.80
C ARG A 137 7.54 -16.37 -5.27
N PRO A 138 8.63 -16.03 -4.56
CA PRO A 138 8.57 -15.81 -3.12
C PRO A 138 7.63 -14.67 -2.69
N ILE A 139 7.44 -13.65 -3.54
CA ILE A 139 6.49 -12.56 -3.29
C ILE A 139 5.06 -13.05 -3.51
N PHE A 140 4.83 -13.86 -4.57
CA PHE A 140 3.52 -14.46 -4.84
C PHE A 140 3.12 -15.47 -3.75
N ASP A 141 4.06 -16.27 -3.28
CA ASP A 141 3.84 -17.23 -2.20
C ASP A 141 3.55 -16.51 -0.88
N ALA A 142 4.15 -15.33 -0.65
CA ALA A 142 3.92 -14.50 0.53
C ALA A 142 2.66 -13.63 0.45
N SER A 143 1.99 -13.53 -0.71
CA SER A 143 0.78 -12.73 -0.84
C SER A 143 -0.47 -13.48 -0.38
N ASP A 144 -0.39 -14.76 -0.03
CA ASP A 144 -1.49 -15.52 0.54
C ASP A 144 -1.03 -16.38 1.72
N ASP A 145 -1.97 -16.92 2.48
CA ASP A 145 -1.69 -17.94 3.50
C ASP A 145 -1.88 -19.37 2.95
N GLU A 146 -1.53 -20.38 3.76
CA GLU A 146 -1.62 -21.80 3.37
C GLU A 146 -3.06 -22.22 3.02
N GLU A 147 -4.05 -21.60 3.66
CA GLU A 147 -5.49 -21.85 3.47
C GLU A 147 -6.09 -21.07 2.28
N LYS A 148 -5.28 -20.25 1.60
CA LYS A 148 -5.70 -19.35 0.53
C LYS A 148 -6.84 -18.43 0.97
N THR A 149 -6.72 -17.84 2.15
CA THR A 149 -7.71 -16.93 2.74
C THR A 149 -7.79 -15.62 1.94
N TYR A 150 -6.67 -15.10 1.44
CA TYR A 150 -6.58 -13.78 0.83
C TYR A 150 -6.81 -13.81 -0.69
N HIS A 151 -6.26 -14.80 -1.39
CA HIS A 151 -6.36 -14.97 -2.84
C HIS A 151 -6.92 -16.35 -3.22
N GLY A 152 -7.26 -16.57 -4.49
CA GLY A 152 -7.82 -17.82 -5.00
C GLY A 152 -9.17 -17.70 -5.72
N ASP A 153 -9.46 -18.70 -6.55
CA ASP A 153 -10.51 -18.67 -7.57
C ASP A 153 -11.91 -19.09 -7.06
N GLY A 154 -12.26 -18.78 -5.81
CA GLY A 154 -13.52 -19.22 -5.20
C GLY A 154 -14.20 -18.16 -4.34
N ILE A 155 -15.54 -18.21 -4.32
CA ILE A 155 -16.37 -17.39 -3.42
C ILE A 155 -16.08 -17.79 -1.98
N LYS A 156 -15.74 -16.81 -1.14
CA LYS A 156 -15.40 -17.00 0.26
C LYS A 156 -16.43 -16.33 1.15
N SER A 157 -16.80 -17.00 2.24
CA SER A 157 -17.84 -16.54 3.17
C SER A 157 -17.52 -15.16 3.79
N LEU A 158 -18.57 -14.35 3.94
CA LEU A 158 -18.54 -13.06 4.65
C LEU A 158 -18.76 -13.21 6.17
N SER A 159 -18.76 -14.43 6.71
CA SER A 159 -19.08 -14.72 8.12
C SER A 159 -18.18 -14.02 9.16
N LYS A 160 -16.93 -13.70 8.81
CA LYS A 160 -16.02 -12.94 9.67
C LYS A 160 -16.20 -11.42 9.57
N VAL A 161 -16.94 -10.94 8.57
CA VAL A 161 -17.14 -9.50 8.35
C VAL A 161 -18.15 -8.98 9.36
N PRO A 162 -17.84 -7.94 10.16
CA PRO A 162 -18.81 -7.35 11.07
C PRO A 162 -20.07 -6.85 10.34
N SER A 163 -21.25 -7.06 10.92
CA SER A 163 -22.53 -6.77 10.26
C SER A 163 -22.68 -5.31 9.85
N HIS A 164 -22.13 -4.37 10.62
CA HIS A 164 -22.17 -2.94 10.29
C HIS A 164 -21.24 -2.55 9.13
N TRP A 165 -20.22 -3.37 8.81
CA TRP A 165 -19.40 -3.19 7.60
C TRP A 165 -20.17 -3.67 6.36
N LEU A 166 -20.85 -4.82 6.48
CA LEU A 166 -21.73 -5.33 5.43
C LEU A 166 -22.85 -4.33 5.12
N GLN A 167 -23.49 -3.80 6.17
CA GLN A 167 -24.52 -2.77 6.02
C GLN A 167 -24.00 -1.51 5.31
N LEU A 168 -22.78 -1.04 5.63
CA LEU A 168 -22.14 0.07 4.93
C LEU A 168 -21.96 -0.20 3.43
N CYS A 169 -21.62 -1.44 3.09
CA CYS A 169 -21.36 -1.89 1.73
C CYS A 169 -22.63 -2.31 0.97
N GLY A 170 -23.80 -2.31 1.60
CA GLY A 170 -25.03 -2.83 0.99
C GLY A 170 -25.04 -4.35 0.80
N LEU A 171 -24.25 -5.07 1.61
CA LEU A 171 -24.11 -6.53 1.61
C LEU A 171 -24.79 -7.14 2.84
N ASP A 172 -24.98 -8.46 2.81
CA ASP A 172 -25.38 -9.27 3.95
C ASP A 172 -24.56 -10.58 4.00
N PHE A 173 -24.79 -11.40 5.04
CA PHE A 173 -24.06 -12.67 5.20
C PHE A 173 -24.43 -13.75 4.17
N ALA A 174 -25.57 -13.60 3.49
CA ALA A 174 -26.04 -14.52 2.46
C ALA A 174 -25.56 -14.12 1.06
N SER A 175 -24.99 -12.92 0.93
CA SER A 175 -24.46 -12.39 -0.32
C SER A 175 -23.36 -13.30 -0.86
N ASP A 176 -23.49 -13.67 -2.13
CA ASP A 176 -22.59 -14.55 -2.87
C ASP A 176 -22.14 -13.94 -4.21
N ASP A 177 -22.50 -12.68 -4.46
CA ASP A 177 -22.07 -11.94 -5.65
C ASP A 177 -20.62 -11.48 -5.51
N ALA A 178 -19.70 -12.32 -6.00
CA ALA A 178 -18.27 -12.00 -6.04
C ALA A 178 -17.92 -10.82 -6.97
N GLU A 179 -18.80 -10.47 -7.91
CA GLU A 179 -18.61 -9.32 -8.81
C GLU A 179 -19.02 -8.00 -8.14
N HIS A 180 -19.66 -8.06 -6.97
CA HIS A 180 -20.03 -6.87 -6.24
C HIS A 180 -18.77 -6.12 -5.77
N ILE A 181 -18.71 -4.82 -6.09
CA ILE A 181 -17.53 -3.96 -5.91
C ILE A 181 -16.93 -3.93 -4.49
N PHE A 182 -17.74 -4.24 -3.47
CA PHE A 182 -17.35 -4.25 -2.06
C PHE A 182 -17.06 -5.64 -1.51
N TYR A 183 -17.40 -6.72 -2.24
CA TYR A 183 -17.35 -8.09 -1.74
C TYR A 183 -15.94 -8.48 -1.28
N GLU A 184 -14.99 -8.51 -2.21
CA GLU A 184 -13.59 -8.86 -1.92
C GLU A 184 -12.91 -7.82 -1.02
N PRO A 185 -13.03 -6.50 -1.25
CA PRO A 185 -12.43 -5.49 -0.39
C PRO A 185 -12.82 -5.62 1.08
N VAL A 186 -14.12 -5.75 1.40
CA VAL A 186 -14.58 -5.80 2.79
C VAL A 186 -14.22 -7.12 3.46
N ARG A 187 -14.29 -8.23 2.71
CA ARG A 187 -13.92 -9.56 3.18
C ARG A 187 -12.45 -9.61 3.57
N VAL A 188 -11.56 -9.12 2.70
CA VAL A 188 -10.11 -9.15 2.97
C VAL A 188 -9.74 -8.22 4.13
N LEU A 189 -10.37 -7.05 4.29
CA LEU A 189 -10.11 -6.20 5.47
C LEU A 189 -10.48 -6.89 6.78
N ALA A 190 -11.57 -7.66 6.80
CA ALA A 190 -11.97 -8.40 7.99
C ALA A 190 -10.93 -9.47 8.39
N GLU A 191 -10.28 -10.10 7.40
CA GLU A 191 -9.18 -11.05 7.65
C GLU A 191 -7.90 -10.35 8.12
N LEU A 192 -7.55 -9.22 7.48
CA LEU A 192 -6.37 -8.44 7.86
C LEU A 192 -6.49 -7.84 9.26
N PHE A 193 -7.71 -7.55 9.73
CA PHE A 193 -7.94 -7.03 11.07
C PHE A 193 -7.32 -7.93 12.15
N SER A 194 -7.51 -9.25 12.04
CA SER A 194 -6.99 -10.26 12.97
C SER A 194 -5.56 -10.69 12.68
N THR A 195 -4.98 -10.25 11.57
CA THR A 195 -3.64 -10.67 11.14
C THR A 195 -2.56 -9.82 11.79
N PRO A 196 -1.57 -10.41 12.49
CA PRO A 196 -0.47 -9.66 13.09
C PRO A 196 0.36 -8.95 12.03
N ALA A 197 0.72 -7.68 12.25
CA ALA A 197 1.58 -6.95 11.33
C ALA A 197 3.06 -7.23 11.65
N ASN A 198 3.74 -7.91 10.73
CA ASN A 198 5.17 -8.24 10.77
C ASN A 198 5.72 -8.38 9.34
N GLN A 199 7.03 -8.55 9.19
CA GLN A 199 7.64 -8.59 7.85
C GLN A 199 7.09 -9.69 6.93
N GLN A 200 6.60 -10.81 7.48
CA GLN A 200 6.03 -11.91 6.70
C GLN A 200 4.63 -11.60 6.20
N SER A 201 3.85 -10.82 6.96
CA SER A 201 2.47 -10.46 6.60
C SER A 201 2.33 -9.18 5.78
N LEU A 202 3.42 -8.42 5.58
CA LEU A 202 3.38 -7.17 4.81
C LEU A 202 2.73 -7.33 3.43
N PHE A 203 3.03 -8.41 2.72
CA PHE A 203 2.48 -8.69 1.39
C PHE A 203 0.98 -8.98 1.40
N LEU A 204 0.44 -9.54 2.50
CA LEU A 204 -1.01 -9.70 2.69
C LEU A 204 -1.70 -8.32 2.77
N TYR A 205 -1.10 -7.38 3.50
CA TYR A 205 -1.65 -6.04 3.68
C TYR A 205 -1.61 -5.22 2.39
N VAL A 206 -0.46 -5.18 1.69
CA VAL A 206 -0.38 -4.45 0.41
C VAL A 206 -1.17 -5.13 -0.70
N GLY A 207 -1.34 -6.47 -0.62
CA GLY A 207 -2.14 -7.26 -1.55
C GLY A 207 -3.63 -6.90 -1.55
N TRP A 208 -4.14 -6.28 -0.48
CA TRP A 208 -5.51 -5.74 -0.46
C TRP A 208 -5.79 -4.79 -1.62
N PHE A 209 -4.79 -4.05 -2.09
CA PHE A 209 -4.97 -3.13 -3.19
C PHE A 209 -5.29 -3.84 -4.52
N GLY A 210 -4.90 -5.11 -4.69
CA GLY A 210 -5.32 -5.94 -5.82
C GLY A 210 -6.81 -6.35 -5.77
N LYS A 211 -7.53 -6.00 -4.71
CA LYS A 211 -8.97 -6.29 -4.56
C LYS A 211 -9.87 -5.13 -4.95
N VAL A 212 -9.30 -3.95 -5.20
CA VAL A 212 -10.06 -2.75 -5.57
C VAL A 212 -9.93 -2.46 -7.07
N GLY A 213 -11.08 -2.26 -7.72
CA GLY A 213 -11.18 -2.02 -9.17
C GLY A 213 -11.39 -0.55 -9.57
N VAL A 214 -11.66 -0.33 -10.86
CA VAL A 214 -11.85 1.01 -11.45
C VAL A 214 -13.08 1.69 -10.88
N GLU A 215 -14.12 0.92 -10.62
CA GLU A 215 -15.37 1.35 -9.98
C GLU A 215 -15.10 1.89 -8.58
N PHE A 216 -14.23 1.23 -7.79
CA PHE A 216 -13.84 1.71 -6.45
C PHE A 216 -13.16 3.07 -6.54
N ARG A 217 -12.25 3.24 -7.51
CA ARG A 217 -11.59 4.52 -7.79
C ARG A 217 -12.61 5.61 -8.20
N SER A 218 -13.57 5.29 -9.06
CA SER A 218 -14.62 6.23 -9.46
C SER A 218 -15.48 6.67 -8.28
N LEU A 219 -15.75 5.78 -7.32
CA LEU A 219 -16.46 6.14 -6.08
C LEU A 219 -15.61 7.05 -5.16
N LEU A 220 -14.29 6.91 -5.15
CA LEU A 220 -13.38 7.83 -4.44
C LEU A 220 -13.36 9.22 -5.09
N GLU A 221 -13.46 9.31 -6.42
CA GLU A 221 -13.61 10.60 -7.12
C GLU A 221 -14.92 11.28 -6.74
N GLN A 222 -15.96 10.49 -6.48
CA GLN A 222 -17.29 10.94 -6.05
C GLN A 222 -17.42 11.13 -4.54
N ASP A 223 -16.32 11.05 -3.79
CA ASP A 223 -16.32 11.30 -2.33
C ASP A 223 -17.30 10.38 -1.58
N SER A 224 -17.45 9.13 -2.04
CA SER A 224 -18.36 8.14 -1.47
C SER A 224 -17.86 7.63 -0.11
N GLU A 225 -18.74 7.63 0.89
CA GLU A 225 -18.37 7.35 2.28
C GLU A 225 -17.93 5.89 2.54
N PRO A 226 -18.58 4.86 1.94
CA PRO A 226 -18.12 3.47 2.06
C PRO A 226 -16.67 3.26 1.61
N VAL A 227 -16.31 3.74 0.41
CA VAL A 227 -14.94 3.57 -0.12
C VAL A 227 -13.92 4.38 0.67
N MET A 228 -14.28 5.58 1.14
CA MET A 228 -13.43 6.40 2.00
C MET A 228 -13.17 5.67 3.32
N TRP A 229 -14.19 5.08 3.93
CA TRP A 229 -14.03 4.33 5.17
C TRP A 229 -13.18 3.07 4.98
N LEU A 230 -13.42 2.25 3.93
CA LEU A 230 -12.63 1.05 3.65
C LEU A 230 -11.15 1.38 3.39
N LEU A 231 -10.88 2.41 2.58
CA LEU A 231 -9.51 2.86 2.31
C LEU A 231 -8.84 3.43 3.57
N GLY A 232 -9.59 4.19 4.38
CA GLY A 232 -9.10 4.69 5.67
C GLY A 232 -8.77 3.56 6.63
N TYR A 233 -9.62 2.53 6.69
CA TYR A 233 -9.40 1.35 7.52
C TYR A 233 -8.11 0.63 7.11
N TRP A 234 -7.93 0.39 5.81
CA TRP A 234 -6.71 -0.17 5.25
C TRP A 234 -5.46 0.67 5.57
N LEU A 235 -5.51 1.99 5.41
CA LEU A 235 -4.38 2.87 5.78
C LEU A 235 -4.10 2.82 7.28
N GLY A 236 -5.14 2.70 8.12
CA GLY A 236 -5.00 2.48 9.56
C GLY A 236 -4.31 1.16 9.89
N LEU A 237 -4.66 0.08 9.18
CA LEU A 237 -3.97 -1.21 9.26
C LEU A 237 -2.50 -1.11 8.86
N LEU A 238 -2.17 -0.36 7.80
CA LEU A 238 -0.79 -0.11 7.38
C LEU A 238 0.03 0.69 8.41
N CYS A 239 -0.61 1.52 9.24
CA CYS A 239 0.07 2.23 10.32
C CYS A 239 0.69 1.29 11.37
N ARG A 240 0.31 0.00 11.40
CA ARG A 240 0.94 -1.02 12.25
C ARG A 240 2.38 -1.34 11.84
N PHE A 241 2.80 -0.93 10.64
CA PHE A 241 4.17 -1.08 10.10
C PHE A 241 4.99 0.20 10.27
N ASP A 242 5.16 0.64 11.51
CA ASP A 242 5.80 1.92 11.84
C ASP A 242 7.25 2.05 11.35
N HIS A 243 7.99 0.95 11.27
CA HIS A 243 9.38 0.88 10.81
C HIS A 243 9.57 0.79 9.29
N GLN A 244 8.49 0.77 8.49
CA GLN A 244 8.59 0.75 7.03
C GLN A 244 8.72 2.17 6.47
N TRP A 245 9.96 2.57 6.16
CA TRP A 245 10.32 3.94 5.77
C TRP A 245 9.48 4.54 4.64
N TRP A 246 9.16 3.73 3.62
CA TRP A 246 8.44 4.17 2.43
C TRP A 246 6.92 4.21 2.65
N LEU A 247 6.39 3.50 3.65
CA LEU A 247 4.95 3.31 3.86
C LEU A 247 4.39 4.22 4.96
N SER A 248 5.14 4.33 6.06
CA SER A 248 4.69 4.85 7.36
C SER A 248 4.12 6.27 7.28
N ALA A 249 4.83 7.19 6.61
CA ALA A 249 4.43 8.59 6.53
C ALA A 249 3.10 8.79 5.78
N ARG A 250 2.99 8.24 4.56
CA ARG A 250 1.74 8.32 3.78
C ARG A 250 0.58 7.67 4.51
N ALA A 251 0.79 6.45 5.03
CA ALA A 251 -0.26 5.72 5.73
C ALA A 251 -0.86 6.55 6.87
N LYS A 252 0.00 7.13 7.73
CA LYS A 252 -0.42 7.98 8.86
C LYS A 252 -1.14 9.24 8.42
N ARG A 253 -0.56 9.99 7.46
CA ARG A 253 -1.11 11.25 6.97
C ARG A 253 -2.47 11.05 6.32
N ASP A 254 -2.57 10.10 5.39
CA ASP A 254 -3.80 9.87 4.62
C ASP A 254 -4.87 9.18 5.49
N TYR A 255 -4.50 8.31 6.43
CA TYR A 255 -5.42 7.79 7.47
C TYR A 255 -6.04 8.92 8.29
N ARG A 256 -5.22 9.83 8.83
CA ARG A 256 -5.68 10.98 9.60
C ARG A 256 -6.57 11.90 8.76
N ALA A 257 -6.23 12.12 7.49
CA ALA A 257 -7.00 12.95 6.59
C ALA A 257 -8.41 12.38 6.36
N ILE A 258 -8.52 11.07 6.11
CA ILE A 258 -9.81 10.37 5.98
C ILE A 258 -10.61 10.46 7.28
N TRP A 259 -9.97 10.24 8.43
CA TRP A 259 -10.64 10.36 9.73
C TRP A 259 -11.24 11.75 9.93
N ILE A 260 -10.46 12.82 9.66
CA ILE A 260 -10.92 14.21 9.73
C ILE A 260 -12.05 14.47 8.73
N TRP A 261 -11.94 13.92 7.52
CA TRP A 261 -12.96 14.05 6.48
C TRP A 261 -14.30 13.43 6.90
N LEU A 262 -14.28 12.23 7.49
CA LEU A 262 -15.47 11.57 8.02
C LEU A 262 -16.08 12.35 9.20
N ASP A 263 -15.25 12.87 10.10
CA ASP A 263 -15.73 13.67 11.24
C ASP A 263 -16.39 14.99 10.78
N LYS A 264 -15.80 15.68 9.79
CA LYS A 264 -16.40 16.89 9.19
C LYS A 264 -17.78 16.64 8.59
N ARG A 265 -18.02 15.43 8.08
CA ARG A 265 -19.35 14.98 7.58
C ARG A 265 -20.32 14.58 8.69
N LYS A 266 -19.90 14.66 9.94
CA LYS A 266 -20.71 14.39 11.15
C LYS A 266 -21.35 13.01 11.11
N VAL A 267 -20.67 12.01 10.54
CA VAL A 267 -21.19 10.63 10.38
C VAL A 267 -21.65 10.04 11.71
N ARG A 268 -20.94 10.32 12.83
CA ARG A 268 -21.30 9.89 14.18
C ARG A 268 -22.57 10.53 14.75
N ARG A 269 -22.99 11.69 14.22
CA ARG A 269 -24.12 12.49 14.72
C ARG A 269 -25.41 12.23 13.94
N ARG A 270 -25.38 11.32 12.95
CA ARG A 270 -26.59 10.92 12.22
C ARG A 270 -27.60 10.27 13.16
N ALA A 271 -28.88 10.37 12.82
CA ALA A 271 -29.95 9.81 13.63
C ALA A 271 -30.20 8.33 13.33
N GLY A 272 -30.87 7.64 14.25
CA GLY A 272 -31.39 6.28 14.02
C GLY A 272 -30.31 5.21 13.83
N ALA A 273 -30.68 4.17 13.07
CA ALA A 273 -29.82 3.01 12.80
C ALA A 273 -28.52 3.38 12.07
N GLU A 274 -28.58 4.32 11.13
CA GLU A 274 -27.42 4.80 10.39
C GLU A 274 -26.36 5.42 11.32
N GLY A 275 -26.79 6.25 12.27
CA GLY A 275 -25.87 6.84 13.25
C GLY A 275 -25.30 5.83 14.26
N MET A 276 -26.01 4.73 14.54
CA MET A 276 -25.46 3.63 15.36
C MET A 276 -24.39 2.88 14.59
N MET A 277 -24.65 2.54 13.32
CA MET A 277 -23.69 1.90 12.41
C MET A 277 -22.41 2.75 12.29
N TRP A 278 -22.53 4.05 12.00
CA TRP A 278 -21.36 4.94 11.89
C TRP A 278 -20.57 5.11 13.17
N ARG A 279 -21.20 5.01 14.35
CA ARG A 279 -20.45 5.03 15.62
C ARG A 279 -19.58 3.78 15.76
N GLN A 280 -20.09 2.61 15.39
CA GLN A 280 -19.32 1.36 15.40
C GLN A 280 -18.19 1.41 14.36
N LEU A 281 -18.50 1.82 13.12
CA LEU A 281 -17.50 1.99 12.05
C LEU A 281 -16.36 2.93 12.46
N MET A 282 -16.67 4.04 13.13
CA MET A 282 -15.64 4.98 13.58
C MET A 282 -14.84 4.45 14.79
N MET A 283 -15.43 3.63 15.67
CA MET A 283 -14.70 2.94 16.73
C MET A 283 -13.71 1.92 16.15
N ASP A 284 -14.13 1.15 15.15
CA ASP A 284 -13.25 0.20 14.48
C ASP A 284 -12.11 0.91 13.75
N LEU A 285 -12.42 2.03 13.08
CA LEU A 285 -11.40 2.84 12.40
C LEU A 285 -10.34 3.36 13.37
N GLU A 286 -10.74 3.83 14.55
CA GLU A 286 -9.81 4.24 15.61
C GLU A 286 -8.92 3.07 16.08
N GLY A 287 -9.50 1.87 16.19
CA GLY A 287 -8.81 0.65 16.59
C GLY A 287 -7.91 0.03 15.50
N ALA A 288 -8.06 0.42 14.23
CA ALA A 288 -7.33 -0.18 13.11
C ALA A 288 -5.80 -0.08 13.26
N THR A 289 -5.32 1.00 13.87
CA THR A 289 -3.89 1.24 14.11
C THR A 289 -3.25 0.34 15.17
N GLN A 290 -4.07 -0.34 15.98
CA GLN A 290 -3.59 -1.18 17.07
C GLN A 290 -3.31 -2.60 16.57
N GLN A 291 -2.25 -3.23 17.10
CA GLN A 291 -1.98 -4.65 16.87
C GLN A 291 -3.12 -5.50 17.47
N PRO A 292 -3.45 -6.65 16.87
CA PRO A 292 -4.37 -7.61 17.49
C PRO A 292 -3.85 -8.00 18.89
N LEU A 293 -4.73 -7.95 19.90
CA LEU A 293 -4.38 -8.38 21.26
C LEU A 293 -4.12 -9.90 21.24
N GLY A 294 -2.85 -10.33 21.40
CA GLY A 294 -2.56 -11.74 21.67
C GLY A 294 -1.33 -12.40 21.03
N ILE A 295 -0.28 -11.68 20.64
CA ILE A 295 0.99 -12.33 20.28
C ILE A 295 2.16 -11.55 20.89
N GLU A 296 2.82 -12.16 21.87
CA GLU A 296 4.12 -11.72 22.37
C GLU A 296 5.10 -11.69 21.19
N ILE A 297 5.40 -10.48 20.70
CA ILE A 297 6.53 -10.28 19.82
C ILE A 297 7.76 -10.51 20.70
N TRP A 298 8.41 -11.66 20.53
CA TRP A 298 9.77 -11.88 21.02
C TRP A 298 10.63 -10.79 20.37
N THR A 299 10.93 -9.76 21.16
CA THR A 299 11.86 -8.72 20.78
C THR A 299 13.21 -9.40 20.55
N LEU A 300 13.61 -9.49 19.28
CA LEU A 300 14.96 -9.87 18.92
C LEU A 300 15.91 -8.91 19.65
N HIS A 301 16.61 -9.44 20.66
CA HIS A 301 17.70 -8.78 21.34
C HIS A 301 18.68 -8.25 20.28
N ARG A 302 18.80 -6.92 20.23
CA ARG A 302 19.91 -6.26 19.54
C ARG A 302 21.19 -6.79 20.21
N PRO A 303 22.11 -7.45 19.50
CA PRO A 303 23.38 -7.80 20.11
C PRO A 303 24.08 -6.49 20.49
N GLU A 304 24.46 -6.37 21.76
CA GLU A 304 25.29 -5.27 22.24
C GLU A 304 26.58 -5.22 21.41
N PRO A 305 27.07 -4.02 21.06
CA PRO A 305 28.33 -3.89 20.34
C PRO A 305 29.44 -4.45 21.24
N VAL A 306 30.10 -5.51 20.75
CA VAL A 306 31.34 -6.00 21.34
C VAL A 306 32.37 -4.88 21.18
N GLU A 307 32.71 -4.24 22.30
CA GLU A 307 33.89 -3.38 22.40
C GLU A 307 35.12 -4.26 22.11
N ILE A 308 35.73 -4.05 20.94
CA ILE A 308 37.08 -4.54 20.67
C ILE A 308 38.01 -3.51 21.29
N CYS A 309 38.48 -3.78 22.51
CA CYS A 309 39.66 -3.10 23.05
C CYS A 309 40.92 -3.55 22.29
N ASP A 310 41.81 -2.59 22.09
CA ASP A 310 43.08 -2.63 21.34
C ASP A 310 43.97 -3.87 21.57
#